data_AF-A0A6C0Q7T0-F1
#
_entry.id   AF-A0A6C0Q7T0-F1
#
_cell.length_a   1.000
_cell.length_b   1.000
_cell.length_c   1.000
_cell.angle_alpha   90.00
_cell.angle_beta   90.00
_cell.angle_gamma   90.00
#
_symmetry.space_group_name_H-M   'P 1'
#
loop_
_entity.id
_entity.type
_entity.pdbx_description
1 polymer ?
#
loop_
_entity_poly.entity_id
_entity_poly.type
_entity_poly.pdbx_seq_one_letter_code
_entity_poly.pdbx_strand_id
1 'polypeptide(L)'
;MQRSAPRPSRSRTRTRLRMLACAAVPVMIVAAGCSSDSDSDPDSDSGKDKPAASASKEATKVAPAKFTSLPADPCKAIAAKTTADLVPKAKDKSGSAGKSSDITTRGSCSWNGLDDNGVKGSQYRWLDISFMRYDSEEGIGSGQDRAAEYYKKEVTKARATEGAKGTKATPAAGVGTEATAITYSLSKTGETFGYATVVARSENVVITLTYNGAGYAGAKSPAASDLVKGATKATKEAVAAVPAAAR
;
A
#
# COMPACT_ATOMS: atom_id res chain seq x y z
N MET A 1 -11.38 -64.48 -2.93
CA MET A 1 -10.07 -64.36 -3.60
C MET A 1 -9.50 -62.98 -3.33
N GLN A 2 -8.62 -62.86 -2.33
CA GLN A 2 -7.76 -61.71 -2.13
C GLN A 2 -6.88 -61.48 -3.36
N ARG A 3 -6.77 -60.23 -3.82
CA ARG A 3 -5.50 -59.65 -4.28
C ARG A 3 -5.46 -58.16 -3.90
N SER A 4 -4.77 -57.87 -2.81
CA SER A 4 -4.25 -56.55 -2.44
C SER A 4 -3.02 -56.22 -3.29
N ALA A 5 -2.89 -54.97 -3.75
CA ALA A 5 -1.62 -54.35 -4.20
C ALA A 5 -1.79 -52.80 -4.25
N PRO A 6 -0.72 -51.98 -4.24
CA PRO A 6 -0.24 -51.29 -3.05
C PRO A 6 -0.37 -49.75 -3.10
N ARG A 7 -0.46 -49.11 -1.92
CA ARG A 7 -0.07 -47.69 -1.71
C ARG A 7 1.37 -47.69 -1.16
N PRO A 8 2.29 -46.90 -1.72
CA PRO A 8 2.84 -45.74 -0.99
C PRO A 8 3.24 -44.60 -1.98
N SER A 9 3.64 -43.37 -1.64
CA SER A 9 4.33 -42.81 -0.48
C SER A 9 4.10 -41.29 -0.49
N ARG A 10 3.72 -40.70 0.66
CA ARG A 10 3.80 -39.26 0.92
C ARG A 10 5.27 -38.89 1.11
N SER A 11 5.88 -38.18 0.15
CA SER A 11 7.15 -37.49 0.40
C SER A 11 6.90 -36.22 1.22
N ARG A 12 7.06 -36.34 2.54
CA ARG A 12 7.28 -35.21 3.45
C ARG A 12 8.70 -34.69 3.23
N THR A 13 8.88 -33.73 2.34
CA THR A 13 10.16 -33.00 2.25
C THR A 13 10.22 -32.01 3.40
N ARG A 14 11.08 -32.31 4.37
CA ARG A 14 11.32 -31.51 5.58
C ARG A 14 11.98 -30.18 5.22
N THR A 15 11.37 -29.10 5.70
CA THR A 15 11.93 -27.76 5.84
C THR A 15 13.30 -27.81 6.50
N ARG A 16 14.34 -27.29 5.84
CA ARG A 16 15.62 -26.92 6.46
C ARG A 16 15.74 -25.40 6.38
N LEU A 17 15.34 -24.75 7.47
CA LEU A 17 15.59 -23.34 7.75
C LEU A 17 17.11 -23.18 7.97
N ARG A 18 17.81 -22.48 7.08
CA ARG A 18 19.19 -22.05 7.31
C ARG A 18 19.16 -20.61 7.82
N MET A 19 19.21 -20.47 9.13
CA MET A 19 19.56 -19.22 9.81
C MET A 19 21.06 -18.98 9.58
N LEU A 20 21.43 -17.96 8.80
CA LEU A 20 22.77 -17.39 8.86
C LEU A 20 22.73 -16.21 9.83
N ALA A 21 23.34 -16.41 10.99
CA ALA A 21 23.65 -15.36 11.94
C ALA A 21 24.80 -14.51 11.37
N CYS A 22 24.56 -13.22 11.12
CA CYS A 22 25.64 -12.26 10.90
C CYS A 22 26.02 -11.65 12.25
N ALA A 23 27.28 -11.86 12.61
CA ALA A 23 27.92 -11.39 13.82
C ALA A 23 27.96 -9.86 13.89
N ALA A 24 27.66 -9.33 15.08
CA ALA A 24 27.90 -7.95 15.45
C ALA A 24 29.41 -7.68 15.55
N VAL A 25 29.88 -6.57 14.97
CA VAL A 25 31.20 -6.00 15.23
C VAL A 25 31.01 -4.65 15.92
N PRO A 26 31.39 -4.50 17.20
CA PRO A 26 31.39 -3.21 17.87
C PRO A 26 32.63 -2.40 17.44
N VAL A 27 32.41 -1.29 16.73
CA VAL A 27 33.45 -0.29 16.50
C VAL A 27 33.40 0.71 17.65
N MET A 28 34.42 0.59 18.50
CA MET A 28 34.77 1.54 19.55
C MET A 28 35.12 2.89 18.91
N ILE A 29 34.42 3.96 19.29
CA ILE A 29 34.91 5.32 19.11
C ILE A 29 35.46 5.78 20.45
N VAL A 30 36.79 5.89 20.49
CA VAL A 30 37.56 6.51 21.56
C VAL A 30 37.47 8.02 21.36
N ALA A 31 36.90 8.73 22.33
CA ALA A 31 37.11 10.16 22.50
C ALA A 31 37.84 10.36 23.82
N ALA A 32 39.11 10.74 23.71
CA ALA A 32 39.94 11.19 24.80
C ALA A 32 39.74 12.71 25.04
N GLY A 33 39.62 13.07 26.31
CA GLY A 33 39.79 14.40 26.89
C GLY A 33 39.71 14.19 28.41
N CYS A 34 40.83 14.07 29.16
CA CYS A 34 41.73 15.14 29.59
C CYS A 34 40.92 16.27 30.28
N SER A 35 40.98 16.55 31.59
CA SER A 35 41.97 16.25 32.63
C SER A 35 41.39 16.51 34.03
N SER A 36 41.91 15.77 35.03
CA SER A 36 42.31 16.19 36.39
C SER A 36 41.31 16.53 37.51
N ASP A 37 41.34 15.63 38.51
CA ASP A 37 41.62 15.81 39.96
C ASP A 37 40.73 16.67 40.90
N SER A 38 40.29 15.95 41.95
CA SER A 38 39.98 16.28 43.35
C SER A 38 40.16 17.72 43.87
N ASP A 39 39.18 18.24 44.63
CA ASP A 39 39.27 18.38 46.10
C ASP A 39 38.03 19.06 46.73
N SER A 40 38.00 19.00 48.06
CA SER A 40 36.94 19.18 49.07
C SER A 40 36.33 20.60 49.26
N ASP A 41 35.12 20.60 49.84
CA ASP A 41 34.23 21.62 50.48
C ASP A 41 34.82 22.93 51.07
N PRO A 42 34.01 23.84 51.68
CA PRO A 42 32.74 24.49 51.32
C PRO A 42 32.79 26.04 51.51
N ASP A 43 31.94 26.85 50.87
CA ASP A 43 31.45 28.08 51.53
C ASP A 43 30.21 28.72 50.87
N SER A 44 29.49 29.40 51.75
CA SER A 44 28.24 30.14 51.64
C SER A 44 28.21 31.31 50.65
N ASP A 45 27.10 31.50 49.93
CA ASP A 45 26.36 32.78 49.93
C ASP A 45 24.95 32.63 49.32
N SER A 46 24.06 33.48 49.82
CA SER A 46 22.62 33.52 49.67
C SER A 46 22.20 34.24 48.39
N GLY A 47 21.36 33.60 47.57
CA GLY A 47 20.71 34.24 46.42
C GLY A 47 19.30 33.68 46.22
N LYS A 48 18.31 34.31 46.84
CA LYS A 48 16.89 34.12 46.50
C LYS A 48 16.68 34.69 45.09
N ASP A 49 16.17 33.89 44.15
CA ASP A 49 15.09 34.34 43.26
C ASP A 49 14.49 33.22 42.38
N LYS A 50 13.17 33.08 42.53
CA LYS A 50 12.14 32.50 41.67
C LYS A 50 12.30 31.07 41.10
N PRO A 51 11.35 30.16 41.39
CA PRO A 51 11.07 29.04 40.51
C PRO A 51 10.68 29.62 39.14
N ALA A 52 11.48 29.32 38.11
CA ALA A 52 11.06 29.51 36.74
C ALA A 52 9.76 28.73 36.56
N ALA A 53 8.65 29.45 36.42
CA ALA A 53 7.38 28.88 36.02
C ALA A 53 7.67 28.07 34.75
N SER A 54 7.51 26.75 34.85
CA SER A 54 7.43 25.90 33.68
C SER A 54 6.38 26.52 32.78
N ALA A 55 6.82 27.11 31.67
CA ALA A 55 5.95 27.35 30.54
C ALA A 55 5.49 25.95 30.13
N SER A 56 4.34 25.55 30.65
CA SER A 56 3.58 24.42 30.13
C SER A 56 3.41 24.73 28.65
N LYS A 57 4.26 24.13 27.81
CA LYS A 57 4.00 24.06 26.38
C LYS A 57 2.61 23.44 26.30
N GLU A 58 1.63 24.26 25.94
CA GLU A 58 0.31 23.78 25.56
C GLU A 58 0.59 22.74 24.48
N ALA A 59 0.44 21.46 24.83
CA ALA A 59 0.67 20.39 23.91
C ALA A 59 -0.38 20.55 22.82
N THR A 60 0.03 21.00 21.64
CA THR A 60 -0.88 21.21 20.51
C THR A 60 -1.57 19.87 20.25
N LYS A 61 -2.85 19.78 20.63
CA LYS A 61 -3.62 18.54 20.51
C LYS A 61 -3.65 18.11 19.05
N VAL A 62 -3.30 16.86 18.78
CA VAL A 62 -3.31 16.31 17.42
C VAL A 62 -4.72 16.35 16.83
N ALA A 63 -4.85 16.77 15.57
CA ALA A 63 -6.11 16.80 14.87
C ALA A 63 -6.66 15.37 14.71
N PRO A 64 -7.95 15.12 15.01
CA PRO A 64 -8.53 13.77 14.94
C PRO A 64 -8.59 13.25 13.50
N ALA A 65 -8.53 11.93 13.34
CA ALA A 65 -8.67 11.29 12.04
C ALA A 65 -10.11 11.44 11.53
N LYS A 66 -10.28 11.77 10.25
CA LYS A 66 -11.60 12.03 9.65
C LYS A 66 -12.40 10.75 9.41
N PHE A 67 -11.72 9.68 9.03
CA PHE A 67 -12.28 8.35 8.82
C PHE A 67 -11.83 7.41 9.95
N THR A 68 -12.79 6.73 10.56
CA THR A 68 -12.57 5.78 11.66
C THR A 68 -12.63 4.32 11.21
N SER A 69 -13.09 4.07 9.99
CA SER A 69 -13.19 2.72 9.41
C SER A 69 -12.94 2.73 7.90
N LEU A 70 -12.74 1.54 7.35
CA LEU A 70 -12.68 1.25 5.91
C LEU A 70 -13.98 0.59 5.46
N PRO A 71 -14.23 0.46 4.13
CA PRO A 71 -15.30 -0.39 3.63
C PRO A 71 -15.20 -1.79 4.25
N ALA A 72 -16.30 -2.26 4.85
CA ALA A 72 -16.33 -3.58 5.51
C ALA A 72 -15.94 -4.71 4.55
N ASP A 73 -16.28 -4.55 3.27
CA ASP A 73 -15.87 -5.42 2.18
C ASP A 73 -15.17 -4.58 1.10
N PRO A 74 -13.82 -4.66 1.00
CA PRO A 74 -13.06 -3.93 -0.01
C PRO A 74 -13.46 -4.29 -1.46
N CYS A 75 -13.99 -5.49 -1.70
CA CYS A 75 -14.44 -5.90 -3.03
C CYS A 75 -15.74 -5.20 -3.45
N LYS A 76 -16.56 -4.76 -2.48
CA LYS A 76 -17.78 -4.00 -2.74
C LYS A 76 -17.56 -2.49 -2.84
N ALA A 77 -16.33 -2.02 -2.65
CA ALA A 77 -15.98 -0.61 -2.82
C ALA A 77 -16.04 -0.15 -4.29
N ILE A 78 -16.03 -1.10 -5.24
CA ILE A 78 -16.21 -0.83 -6.67
C ILE A 78 -17.52 -1.49 -7.09
N ALA A 79 -18.33 -0.79 -7.88
CA ALA A 79 -19.61 -1.31 -8.32
C ALA A 79 -19.41 -2.57 -9.16
N ALA A 80 -20.26 -3.58 -8.96
CA ALA A 80 -20.21 -4.85 -9.70
C ALA A 80 -20.27 -4.67 -11.23
N LYS A 81 -20.98 -3.63 -11.69
CA LYS A 81 -21.00 -3.27 -13.12
C LYS A 81 -19.63 -2.79 -13.59
N THR A 82 -18.95 -1.95 -12.80
CA THR A 82 -17.62 -1.46 -13.13
C THR A 82 -16.59 -2.58 -13.13
N THR A 83 -16.61 -3.50 -12.17
CA THR A 83 -15.70 -4.67 -12.20
C THR A 83 -15.99 -5.60 -13.37
N ALA A 84 -17.27 -5.80 -13.74
CA ALA A 84 -17.65 -6.58 -14.92
C ALA A 84 -17.20 -5.92 -16.23
N ASP A 85 -17.23 -4.58 -16.33
CA ASP A 85 -16.74 -3.86 -17.51
C ASP A 85 -15.20 -3.94 -17.63
N LEU A 86 -14.49 -3.84 -16.50
CA LEU A 86 -13.02 -3.82 -16.47
C LEU A 86 -12.39 -5.20 -16.58
N VAL A 87 -13.04 -6.23 -16.03
CA VAL A 87 -12.55 -7.62 -15.98
C VAL A 87 -13.69 -8.57 -16.38
N PRO A 88 -14.16 -8.56 -17.64
CA PRO A 88 -15.39 -9.26 -18.06
C PRO A 88 -15.36 -10.78 -17.90
N LYS A 89 -14.16 -11.37 -17.97
CA LYS A 89 -13.92 -12.80 -17.75
C LYS A 89 -13.27 -13.08 -16.40
N ALA A 90 -13.60 -12.29 -15.38
CA ALA A 90 -13.09 -12.50 -14.03
C ALA A 90 -13.35 -13.95 -13.56
N LYS A 91 -12.33 -14.61 -13.01
CA LYS A 91 -12.44 -15.95 -12.41
C LYS A 91 -13.46 -15.97 -11.27
N ASP A 92 -13.46 -14.91 -10.47
CA ASP A 92 -14.44 -14.63 -9.44
C ASP A 92 -15.02 -13.23 -9.67
N LYS A 93 -16.33 -13.15 -9.93
CA LYS A 93 -17.03 -11.89 -10.16
C LYS A 93 -17.15 -11.04 -8.91
N SER A 94 -17.15 -11.67 -7.73
CA SER A 94 -17.16 -10.98 -6.44
C SER A 94 -15.78 -10.46 -6.05
N GLY A 95 -14.72 -10.94 -6.71
CA GLY A 95 -13.35 -10.60 -6.40
C GLY A 95 -12.77 -11.42 -5.26
N SER A 96 -11.46 -11.34 -5.10
CA SER A 96 -10.73 -12.02 -4.04
C SER A 96 -10.24 -10.99 -3.03
N ALA A 97 -10.90 -10.96 -1.87
CA ALA A 97 -10.49 -10.11 -0.75
C ALA A 97 -9.11 -10.53 -0.22
N GLY A 98 -8.25 -9.55 0.01
CA GLY A 98 -6.96 -9.78 0.67
C GLY A 98 -7.15 -10.11 2.14
N LYS A 99 -6.22 -10.90 2.68
CA LYS A 99 -6.17 -11.19 4.12
C LYS A 99 -5.32 -10.15 4.82
N SER A 100 -5.81 -9.60 5.92
CA SER A 100 -5.07 -8.70 6.81
C SER A 100 -5.33 -9.11 8.26
N SER A 101 -4.31 -9.02 9.11
CA SER A 101 -4.48 -9.11 10.57
C SER A 101 -5.08 -7.83 11.16
N ASP A 102 -5.08 -6.73 10.40
CA ASP A 102 -5.71 -5.47 10.74
C ASP A 102 -6.60 -5.03 9.58
N ILE A 103 -7.87 -5.44 9.64
CA ILE A 103 -8.88 -5.07 8.64
C ILE A 103 -9.49 -3.68 8.90
N THR A 104 -9.14 -3.04 10.02
CA THR A 104 -9.67 -1.73 10.41
C THR A 104 -8.86 -0.58 9.80
N THR A 105 -7.58 -0.82 9.51
CA THR A 105 -6.69 0.12 8.85
C THR A 105 -6.23 -0.32 7.47
N ARG A 106 -6.42 -1.60 7.11
CA ARG A 106 -6.01 -2.15 5.81
C ARG A 106 -7.12 -2.98 5.17
N GLY A 107 -7.33 -2.79 3.89
CA GLY A 107 -8.23 -3.62 3.09
C GLY A 107 -7.71 -3.76 1.67
N SER A 108 -7.97 -4.89 1.01
CA SER A 108 -7.67 -5.02 -0.40
C SER A 108 -8.59 -6.02 -1.09
N CYS A 109 -8.74 -5.87 -2.39
CA CYS A 109 -9.43 -6.82 -3.24
C CYS A 109 -8.77 -6.89 -4.61
N SER A 110 -8.93 -8.02 -5.30
CA SER A 110 -8.44 -8.19 -6.66
C SER A 110 -9.39 -9.01 -7.54
N TRP A 111 -9.31 -8.77 -8.84
CA TRP A 111 -10.01 -9.50 -9.89
C TRP A 111 -9.02 -9.81 -11.01
N ASN A 112 -9.12 -11.00 -11.59
CA ASN A 112 -8.38 -11.32 -12.80
C ASN A 112 -9.19 -12.21 -13.72
N GLY A 113 -9.01 -12.00 -15.01
CA GLY A 113 -9.71 -12.71 -16.05
C GLY A 113 -8.88 -12.86 -17.30
N LEU A 114 -9.12 -13.96 -18.01
CA LEU A 114 -8.59 -14.21 -19.33
C LEU A 114 -9.77 -14.53 -20.24
N ASP A 115 -9.98 -13.68 -21.23
CA ASP A 115 -10.85 -13.99 -22.36
C ASP A 115 -10.03 -14.79 -23.37
N ASP A 116 -10.10 -16.12 -23.25
CA ASP A 116 -9.29 -17.03 -24.03
C ASP A 116 -9.96 -17.42 -25.35
N ASN A 117 -9.38 -16.98 -26.47
CA ASN A 117 -9.80 -17.39 -27.81
C ASN A 117 -8.70 -18.21 -28.53
N GLY A 118 -7.74 -18.76 -27.77
CA GLY A 118 -6.61 -19.51 -28.30
C GLY A 118 -5.78 -18.69 -29.31
N VAL A 119 -5.45 -19.29 -30.44
CA VAL A 119 -4.66 -18.65 -31.51
C VAL A 119 -5.36 -17.47 -32.18
N LYS A 120 -6.65 -17.23 -31.88
CA LYS A 120 -7.42 -16.10 -32.43
C LYS A 120 -7.25 -14.82 -31.61
N GLY A 121 -6.46 -14.87 -30.55
CA GLY A 121 -6.13 -13.71 -29.72
C GLY A 121 -6.91 -13.69 -28.41
N SER A 122 -6.19 -13.63 -27.30
CA SER A 122 -6.78 -13.65 -25.96
C SER A 122 -6.54 -12.32 -25.24
N GLN A 123 -7.43 -11.95 -24.33
CA GLN A 123 -7.34 -10.70 -23.56
C GLN A 123 -7.26 -10.98 -22.07
N TYR A 124 -6.11 -10.64 -21.48
CA TYR A 124 -5.92 -10.68 -20.04
C TYR A 124 -6.28 -9.34 -19.41
N ARG A 125 -6.94 -9.38 -18.26
CA ARG A 125 -7.22 -8.21 -17.41
C ARG A 125 -6.96 -8.57 -15.95
N TRP A 126 -6.36 -7.63 -15.23
CA TRP A 126 -6.17 -7.67 -13.78
C TRP A 126 -6.49 -6.31 -13.18
N LEU A 127 -7.28 -6.32 -12.11
CA LEU A 127 -7.63 -5.15 -11.32
C LEU A 127 -7.36 -5.48 -9.86
N ASP A 128 -6.62 -4.63 -9.15
CA ASP A 128 -6.50 -4.70 -7.70
C ASP A 128 -6.69 -3.33 -7.08
N ILE A 129 -7.17 -3.34 -5.85
CA ILE A 129 -7.35 -2.15 -5.02
C ILE A 129 -6.86 -2.45 -3.60
N SER A 130 -6.22 -1.46 -3.00
CA SER A 130 -5.84 -1.47 -1.59
C SER A 130 -6.21 -0.16 -0.91
N PHE A 131 -6.52 -0.26 0.38
CA PHE A 131 -6.89 0.82 1.27
C PHE A 131 -5.94 0.83 2.45
N MET A 132 -5.47 2.01 2.82
CA MET A 132 -4.61 2.27 3.96
C MET A 132 -5.14 3.48 4.73
N ARG A 133 -5.73 3.24 5.90
CA ARG A 133 -6.23 4.27 6.82
C ARG A 133 -5.21 4.54 7.91
N TYR A 134 -5.07 5.80 8.30
CA TYR A 134 -4.20 6.21 9.40
C TYR A 134 -5.02 6.83 10.53
N ASP A 135 -4.75 6.39 11.75
CA ASP A 135 -5.21 7.05 12.97
C ASP A 135 -4.36 8.28 13.28
N SER A 136 -4.97 9.22 14.01
CA SER A 136 -4.25 10.34 14.61
C SER A 136 -3.78 9.92 15.99
N GLU A 137 -2.49 10.08 16.26
CA GLU A 137 -1.87 9.63 17.49
C GLU A 137 -0.99 10.74 18.07
N GLU A 138 -1.16 11.02 19.36
CA GLU A 138 -0.32 11.99 20.07
C GLU A 138 1.15 11.53 20.03
N GLY A 139 2.06 12.49 19.81
CA GLY A 139 3.49 12.20 19.64
C GLY A 139 3.90 11.61 18.29
N ILE A 140 2.96 11.14 17.44
CA ILE A 140 3.26 10.64 16.09
C ILE A 140 2.77 11.61 15.00
N GLY A 141 1.58 12.18 15.15
CA GLY A 141 1.01 13.14 14.20
C GLY A 141 -0.39 12.77 13.73
N SER A 142 -0.98 13.65 12.92
CA SER A 142 -2.36 13.46 12.44
C SER A 142 -2.44 12.34 11.40
N GLY A 143 -3.58 11.65 11.34
CA GLY A 143 -3.84 10.65 10.31
C GLY A 143 -3.79 11.24 8.90
N GLN A 144 -4.16 12.51 8.74
CA GLN A 144 -4.08 13.21 7.44
C GLN A 144 -2.63 13.38 6.98
N ASP A 145 -1.73 13.83 7.86
CA ASP A 145 -0.31 14.01 7.52
C ASP A 145 0.35 12.67 7.19
N ARG A 146 0.04 11.64 7.99
CA ARG A 146 0.54 10.27 7.77
C ARG A 146 0.05 9.71 6.43
N ALA A 147 -1.21 9.94 6.08
CA ALA A 147 -1.75 9.57 4.78
C ALA A 147 -1.12 10.37 3.63
N ALA A 148 -0.84 11.66 3.81
CA ALA A 148 -0.16 12.49 2.81
C ALA A 148 1.27 11.99 2.54
N GLU A 149 2.01 11.62 3.58
CA GLU A 149 3.34 11.04 3.43
C GLU A 149 3.28 9.65 2.77
N TYR A 150 2.30 8.82 3.14
CA TYR A 150 2.12 7.51 2.50
C TYR A 150 1.71 7.63 1.03
N TYR A 151 0.84 8.58 0.70
CA TYR A 151 0.47 8.90 -0.68
C TYR A 151 1.70 9.20 -1.55
N LYS A 152 2.58 10.12 -1.09
CA LYS A 152 3.83 10.45 -1.80
C LYS A 152 4.72 9.23 -2.00
N LYS A 153 4.81 8.35 -0.99
CA LYS A 153 5.56 7.09 -1.06
C LYS A 153 4.98 6.13 -2.10
N GLU A 154 3.66 5.92 -2.13
CA GLU A 154 3.02 5.04 -3.11
C GLU A 154 3.13 5.58 -4.54
N VAL A 155 2.98 6.91 -4.74
CA VAL A 155 3.24 7.53 -6.05
C VAL A 155 4.68 7.32 -6.48
N THR A 156 5.64 7.57 -5.59
CA THR A 156 7.08 7.38 -5.86
C THR A 156 7.38 5.94 -6.23
N LYS A 157 6.86 4.99 -5.45
CA LYS A 157 7.00 3.54 -5.69
C LYS A 157 6.40 3.13 -7.03
N ALA A 158 5.20 3.59 -7.37
CA ALA A 158 4.56 3.27 -8.64
C ALA A 158 5.38 3.81 -9.84
N ARG A 159 5.93 5.03 -9.73
CA ARG A 159 6.81 5.61 -10.77
C ARG A 159 8.13 4.87 -10.93
N ALA A 160 8.65 4.29 -9.85
CA ALA A 160 9.91 3.56 -9.80
C ALA A 160 9.75 2.05 -10.05
N THR A 161 8.62 1.62 -10.64
CA THR A 161 8.38 0.20 -10.94
C THR A 161 9.52 -0.36 -11.81
N GLU A 162 10.18 -1.41 -11.30
CA GLU A 162 11.32 -2.02 -11.98
C GLU A 162 10.93 -2.55 -13.37
N GLY A 163 11.78 -2.29 -14.37
CA GLY A 163 11.56 -2.70 -15.75
C GLY A 163 10.48 -1.90 -16.51
N ALA A 164 9.81 -0.95 -15.84
CA ALA A 164 8.78 -0.13 -16.47
C ALA A 164 9.35 0.69 -17.63
N LYS A 165 8.59 0.74 -18.73
CA LYS A 165 8.89 1.58 -19.89
C LYS A 165 7.78 2.61 -20.08
N GLY A 166 8.18 3.80 -20.54
CA GLY A 166 7.24 4.88 -20.87
C GLY A 166 6.46 5.40 -19.66
N THR A 167 7.04 5.36 -18.46
CA THR A 167 6.37 5.81 -17.23
C THR A 167 5.96 7.28 -17.35
N LYS A 168 4.68 7.55 -17.11
CA LYS A 168 4.10 8.90 -17.03
C LYS A 168 3.27 9.01 -15.76
N ALA A 169 3.31 10.18 -15.14
CA ALA A 169 2.49 10.50 -13.98
C ALA A 169 1.71 11.79 -14.29
N THR A 170 0.40 11.77 -14.06
CA THR A 170 -0.49 12.91 -14.32
C THR A 170 -1.47 13.07 -13.16
N PRO A 171 -1.81 14.31 -12.76
CA PRO A 171 -2.86 14.53 -11.78
C PRO A 171 -4.19 13.88 -12.21
N ALA A 172 -4.87 13.22 -11.29
CA ALA A 172 -6.19 12.63 -11.49
C ALA A 172 -7.25 13.47 -10.75
N ALA A 173 -7.52 14.67 -11.25
CA ALA A 173 -8.40 15.63 -10.59
C ALA A 173 -9.81 15.06 -10.34
N GLY A 174 -10.42 15.43 -9.21
CA GLY A 174 -11.77 14.99 -8.83
C GLY A 174 -11.85 13.56 -8.27
N VAL A 175 -10.72 12.98 -7.88
CA VAL A 175 -10.63 11.70 -7.14
C VAL A 175 -9.98 11.96 -5.78
N GLY A 176 -10.76 11.85 -4.70
CA GLY A 176 -10.30 12.16 -3.35
C GLY A 176 -9.91 13.63 -3.16
N THR A 177 -9.17 13.90 -2.08
CA THR A 177 -8.53 15.19 -1.80
C THR A 177 -7.36 15.44 -2.77
N GLU A 178 -6.66 14.36 -3.16
CA GLU A 178 -5.48 14.41 -4.02
C GLU A 178 -5.32 13.06 -4.74
N ALA A 179 -4.99 13.04 -6.04
CA ALA A 179 -4.73 11.80 -6.75
C ALA A 179 -3.78 11.96 -7.93
N THR A 180 -2.98 10.91 -8.17
CA THR A 180 -2.07 10.80 -9.32
C THR A 180 -2.36 9.49 -10.05
N ALA A 181 -2.52 9.57 -11.37
CA ALA A 181 -2.53 8.42 -12.26
C ALA A 181 -1.12 8.21 -12.83
N ILE A 182 -0.62 7.00 -12.74
CA ILE A 182 0.68 6.57 -13.25
C ILE A 182 0.44 5.50 -14.30
N THR A 183 0.97 5.68 -15.51
CA THR A 183 0.91 4.68 -16.58
C THR A 183 2.30 4.22 -16.96
N TYR A 184 2.43 2.95 -17.30
CA TYR A 184 3.67 2.38 -17.84
C TYR A 184 3.36 1.06 -18.56
N SER A 185 4.35 0.52 -19.26
CA SER A 185 4.29 -0.84 -19.80
C SER A 185 5.37 -1.74 -19.19
N LEU A 186 5.07 -3.04 -19.08
CA LEU A 186 6.03 -4.08 -18.68
C LEU A 186 5.98 -5.24 -19.66
N SER A 187 7.15 -5.71 -20.09
CA SER A 187 7.26 -6.98 -20.83
C SER A 187 7.31 -8.13 -19.83
N LYS A 188 6.32 -9.04 -19.89
CA LYS A 188 6.20 -10.21 -19.02
C LYS A 188 5.64 -11.37 -19.84
N THR A 189 6.11 -12.58 -19.57
CA THR A 189 5.61 -13.81 -20.22
C THR A 189 5.55 -13.76 -21.75
N GLY A 190 6.48 -13.02 -22.38
CA GLY A 190 6.54 -12.84 -23.84
C GLY A 190 5.62 -11.74 -24.39
N GLU A 191 4.75 -11.15 -23.56
CA GLU A 191 3.80 -10.11 -23.96
C GLU A 191 4.11 -8.76 -23.33
N THR A 192 3.55 -7.69 -23.92
CA THR A 192 3.65 -6.33 -23.35
C THR A 192 2.36 -5.98 -22.62
N PHE A 193 2.45 -5.83 -21.30
CA PHE A 193 1.34 -5.41 -20.47
C PHE A 193 1.29 -3.88 -20.37
N GLY A 194 0.10 -3.30 -20.53
CA GLY A 194 -0.18 -1.93 -20.14
C GLY A 194 -0.66 -1.85 -18.69
N TYR A 195 -0.20 -0.86 -17.95
CA TYR A 195 -0.60 -0.59 -16.56
C TYR A 195 -1.12 0.85 -16.42
N ALA A 196 -2.14 1.00 -15.58
CA ALA A 196 -2.55 2.26 -14.98
C ALA A 196 -2.71 2.05 -13.46
N THR A 197 -1.93 2.75 -12.67
CA THR A 197 -2.04 2.81 -11.21
C THR A 197 -2.57 4.18 -10.81
N VAL A 198 -3.70 4.24 -10.13
CA VAL A 198 -4.22 5.47 -9.54
C VAL A 198 -4.00 5.39 -8.03
N VAL A 199 -3.15 6.27 -7.52
CA VAL A 199 -3.00 6.51 -6.09
C VAL A 199 -3.84 7.73 -5.76
N ALA A 200 -4.78 7.58 -4.83
CA ALA A 200 -5.64 8.65 -4.35
C ALA A 200 -5.54 8.74 -2.83
N ARG A 201 -5.61 9.96 -2.31
CA ARG A 201 -5.75 10.24 -0.89
C ARG A 201 -7.08 10.93 -0.66
N SER A 202 -7.82 10.45 0.32
CA SER A 202 -9.03 11.09 0.84
C SER A 202 -8.80 11.26 2.34
N GLU A 203 -8.49 12.47 2.77
CA GLU A 203 -8.18 12.79 4.17
C GLU A 203 -7.07 11.87 4.73
N ASN A 204 -7.40 11.04 5.74
CA ASN A 204 -6.51 10.08 6.39
C ASN A 204 -6.55 8.66 5.78
N VAL A 205 -7.07 8.49 4.56
CA VAL A 205 -7.10 7.23 3.82
C VAL A 205 -6.38 7.37 2.48
N VAL A 206 -5.51 6.41 2.17
CA VAL A 206 -4.89 6.25 0.84
C VAL A 206 -5.49 5.02 0.16
N ILE A 207 -5.91 5.21 -1.09
CA ILE A 207 -6.42 4.17 -1.97
C ILE A 207 -5.42 4.02 -3.12
N THR A 208 -4.90 2.82 -3.32
CA THR A 208 -4.07 2.48 -4.48
C THR A 208 -4.78 1.44 -5.30
N LEU A 209 -5.15 1.79 -6.54
CA LEU A 209 -5.77 0.88 -7.49
C LEU A 209 -4.83 0.67 -8.68
N THR A 210 -4.57 -0.59 -9.05
CA THR A 210 -3.82 -0.93 -10.25
C THR A 210 -4.69 -1.71 -11.22
N TYR A 211 -4.79 -1.22 -12.45
CA TYR A 211 -5.47 -1.89 -13.55
C TYR A 211 -4.46 -2.18 -14.66
N ASN A 212 -4.36 -3.44 -15.08
CA ASN A 212 -3.46 -3.84 -16.14
C ASN A 212 -4.09 -4.88 -17.06
N GLY A 213 -3.49 -5.03 -18.23
CA GLY A 213 -3.87 -6.05 -19.18
C GLY A 213 -2.86 -6.22 -20.30
N ALA A 214 -2.99 -7.36 -20.99
CA ALA A 214 -2.21 -7.69 -22.17
C ALA A 214 -3.09 -8.41 -23.19
N GLY A 215 -2.77 -8.20 -24.46
CA GLY A 215 -3.22 -9.08 -25.53
C GLY A 215 -2.23 -10.24 -25.67
N TYR A 216 -2.75 -11.43 -25.93
CA TYR A 216 -2.00 -12.64 -26.20
C TYR A 216 -2.27 -13.12 -27.62
N ALA A 217 -1.37 -13.95 -28.16
CA ALA A 217 -1.53 -14.59 -29.47
C ALA A 217 -1.82 -13.59 -30.60
N GLY A 218 -1.03 -12.51 -30.65
CA GLY A 218 -1.13 -11.46 -31.67
C GLY A 218 -2.22 -10.42 -31.40
N ALA A 219 -3.04 -10.59 -30.36
CA ALA A 219 -3.99 -9.55 -29.95
C ALA A 219 -3.24 -8.34 -29.38
N LYS A 220 -3.78 -7.14 -29.63
CA LYS A 220 -3.23 -5.91 -29.08
C LYS A 220 -3.52 -5.81 -27.58
N SER A 221 -2.55 -5.29 -26.84
CA SER A 221 -2.76 -4.88 -25.45
C SER A 221 -3.71 -3.68 -25.36
N PRO A 222 -4.43 -3.53 -24.23
CA PRO A 222 -5.33 -2.41 -24.04
C PRO A 222 -4.60 -1.06 -24.16
N ALA A 223 -5.28 -0.07 -24.72
CA ALA A 223 -4.74 1.28 -24.82
C ALA A 223 -4.57 1.90 -23.41
N ALA A 224 -3.49 2.66 -23.23
CA ALA A 224 -3.21 3.30 -21.94
C ALA A 224 -4.34 4.25 -21.50
N SER A 225 -4.98 4.95 -22.44
CA SER A 225 -6.13 5.82 -22.16
C SER A 225 -7.33 5.07 -21.58
N ASP A 226 -7.60 3.87 -22.08
CA ASP A 226 -8.71 3.04 -21.60
C ASP A 226 -8.41 2.49 -20.21
N LEU A 227 -7.14 2.08 -19.98
CA LEU A 227 -6.68 1.67 -18.65
C LEU A 227 -6.82 2.81 -17.63
N VAL A 228 -6.37 4.03 -17.96
CA VAL A 228 -6.50 5.20 -17.07
C VAL A 228 -7.96 5.51 -16.80
N LYS A 229 -8.80 5.59 -17.84
CA LYS A 229 -10.24 5.88 -17.69
C LYS A 229 -10.91 4.87 -16.77
N GLY A 230 -10.63 3.58 -16.96
CA GLY A 230 -11.16 2.50 -16.14
C GLY A 230 -10.69 2.59 -14.69
N ALA A 231 -9.37 2.74 -14.49
CA ALA A 231 -8.76 2.86 -13.18
C ALA A 231 -9.30 4.08 -12.40
N THR A 232 -9.31 5.27 -13.02
CA THR A 232 -9.82 6.51 -12.41
C THR A 232 -11.29 6.38 -12.00
N LYS A 233 -12.15 5.80 -12.85
CA LYS A 233 -13.56 5.56 -12.51
C LYS A 233 -13.68 4.67 -11.28
N ALA A 234 -12.99 3.52 -11.28
CA ALA A 234 -13.05 2.57 -10.17
C ALA A 234 -12.49 3.17 -8.87
N THR A 235 -11.40 3.95 -8.93
CA THR A 235 -10.87 4.63 -7.73
C THR A 235 -11.84 5.67 -7.19
N LYS A 236 -12.58 6.37 -8.06
CA LYS A 236 -13.60 7.34 -7.63
C LYS A 236 -14.75 6.65 -6.88
N GLU A 237 -15.21 5.50 -7.36
CA GLU A 237 -16.19 4.67 -6.66
C GLU A 237 -15.66 4.22 -5.29
N ALA A 238 -14.41 3.75 -5.26
CA ALA A 238 -13.77 3.30 -4.03
C ALA A 238 -13.58 4.40 -2.99
N VAL A 239 -13.21 5.62 -3.41
CA VAL A 239 -13.13 6.80 -2.54
C VAL A 239 -14.51 7.09 -1.93
N ALA A 240 -15.57 7.05 -2.74
CA ALA A 240 -16.93 7.29 -2.28
C ALA A 240 -17.45 6.20 -1.33
N ALA A 241 -16.92 4.98 -1.42
CA ALA A 241 -17.28 3.87 -0.55
C ALA A 241 -16.63 3.93 0.84
N VAL A 242 -15.62 4.78 1.05
CA VAL A 242 -15.02 4.96 2.39
C VAL A 242 -16.09 5.56 3.31
N PRO A 243 -16.49 4.86 4.37
CA PRO A 243 -17.57 5.30 5.24
C PRO A 243 -17.15 6.59 5.95
N ALA A 244 -17.98 7.62 5.88
CA ALA A 244 -17.80 8.80 6.73
C ALA A 244 -17.78 8.37 8.20
N ALA A 245 -16.97 9.03 9.03
CA ALA A 245 -17.08 8.84 10.47
C ALA A 245 -18.53 9.11 10.91
N ALA A 246 -19.07 8.21 11.73
CA ALA A 246 -20.32 8.47 12.45
C ALA A 246 -20.12 9.77 13.24
N ARG A 247 -21.02 10.73 13.04
CA ARG A 247 -21.02 12.00 13.77
C ARG A 247 -21.44 11.78 15.22
#